data_AF-A0A838TDV9-F1
#
_entry.id   AF-A0A838TDV9-F1
#
_cell.length_a   1.000
_cell.length_b   1.000
_cell.length_c   1.000
_cell.angle_alpha   90.00
_cell.angle_beta   90.00
_cell.angle_gamma   90.00
#
_symmetry.space_group_name_H-M   'P 1'
#
loop_
_entity.id
_entity.type
_entity.pdbx_description
1 polymer ?
#
loop_
_entity_poly.entity_id
_entity_poly.type
_entity_poly.pdbx_seq_one_letter_code
_entity_poly.pdbx_strand_id
1 'polypeptide(L)'
;MFATRLQDLSQPEYLHVLINPLPVYGLAVGVIGLIIALIQGSRRAQVATLALVVLCGAVAGPVVYFGEEGYDRVLSMADDQGQAWLKVHEHRADQLIWAFYLLAGLAAVAIFAPLKWPKTAKALALVTLLWSFVVLGMGGYIAHAGGKIRHREFRNDPAPAVPGEADEH
;
A
#
# COMPACT_ATOMS: atom_id res chain seq x y z
N MET A 1 18.19 12.45 22.59
CA MET A 1 17.31 12.87 21.48
C MET A 1 17.76 12.32 20.12
N PHE A 2 19.01 12.52 19.68
CA PHE A 2 19.50 11.92 18.42
C PHE A 2 19.63 10.39 18.47
N ALA A 3 20.22 9.85 19.54
CA ALA A 3 20.34 8.39 19.73
C ALA A 3 18.97 7.69 19.79
N THR A 4 17.98 8.30 20.43
CA THR A 4 16.61 7.78 20.53
C THR A 4 15.95 7.66 19.15
N ARG A 5 16.08 8.68 18.30
CA ARG A 5 15.55 8.64 16.92
C ARG A 5 16.22 7.57 16.04
N LEU A 6 17.51 7.30 16.28
CA LEU A 6 18.22 6.22 15.58
C LEU A 6 17.73 4.84 16.06
N GLN A 7 17.33 4.73 17.33
CA GLN A 7 16.77 3.52 17.88
C GLN A 7 15.35 3.24 17.35
N ASP A 8 14.53 4.28 17.11
CA ASP A 8 13.20 4.12 16.52
C ASP A 8 13.30 3.59 15.07
N LEU A 9 14.29 4.03 14.30
CA LEU A 9 14.55 3.54 12.94
C LEU A 9 14.99 2.07 12.90
N SER A 10 15.34 1.47 14.03
CA SER A 10 15.63 0.03 14.14
C SER A 10 14.41 -0.81 14.51
N GLN A 11 13.28 -0.18 14.86
CA GLN A 11 12.03 -0.86 15.19
C GLN A 11 11.19 -1.07 13.92
N PRO A 12 10.85 -2.31 13.55
CA PRO A 12 10.12 -2.58 12.32
C PRO A 12 8.69 -2.04 12.39
N GLU A 13 7.99 -2.08 13.52
CA GLU A 13 6.66 -1.48 13.67
C GLU A 13 6.67 0.04 13.44
N TYR A 14 7.75 0.72 13.81
CA TYR A 14 7.94 2.14 13.52
C TYR A 14 8.16 2.35 12.01
N LEU A 15 9.05 1.56 11.40
CA LEU A 15 9.30 1.63 9.96
C LEU A 15 8.03 1.33 9.16
N HIS A 16 7.28 0.29 9.50
CA HIS A 16 5.99 -0.04 8.91
C HIS A 16 5.08 1.19 8.91
N VAL A 17 4.81 1.78 10.08
CA VAL A 17 3.92 2.95 10.20
C VAL A 17 4.47 4.17 9.45
N LEU A 18 5.80 4.36 9.41
CA LEU A 18 6.43 5.47 8.71
C LEU A 18 6.21 5.41 7.19
N ILE A 19 6.30 4.22 6.58
CA ILE A 19 6.19 4.06 5.12
C ILE A 19 4.81 3.56 4.65
N ASN A 20 3.96 3.06 5.54
CA ASN A 20 2.58 2.62 5.25
C ASN A 20 1.66 3.72 4.64
N PRO A 21 1.87 5.02 4.86
CA PRO A 21 1.21 6.07 4.10
C PRO A 21 1.43 6.02 2.59
N LEU A 22 2.55 5.47 2.11
CA LEU A 22 2.96 5.57 0.71
C LEU A 22 2.10 4.73 -0.25
N PRO A 23 1.77 3.46 0.04
CA PRO A 23 0.90 2.66 -0.83
C PRO A 23 -0.53 3.23 -1.01
N VAL A 24 -1.02 4.06 -0.08
CA VAL A 24 -2.36 4.66 -0.15
C VAL A 24 -2.30 6.15 -0.46
N TYR A 25 -1.79 6.98 0.43
CA TYR A 25 -1.78 8.44 0.25
C TYR A 25 -0.77 8.87 -0.82
N GLY A 26 0.42 8.29 -0.82
CA GLY A 26 1.42 8.53 -1.88
C GLY A 26 0.90 8.13 -3.26
N LEU A 27 0.26 6.96 -3.34
CA LEU A 27 -0.38 6.50 -4.57
C LEU A 27 -1.52 7.42 -5.01
N ALA A 28 -2.35 7.91 -4.08
CA ALA A 28 -3.44 8.84 -4.40
C ALA A 28 -2.90 10.15 -5.01
N VAL A 29 -1.81 10.69 -4.47
CA VAL A 29 -1.11 11.85 -5.06
C VAL A 29 -0.56 11.52 -6.45
N GLY A 30 0.03 10.33 -6.63
CA GLY A 30 0.48 9.85 -7.94
C GLY A 30 -0.64 9.74 -8.98
N VAL A 31 -1.82 9.25 -8.57
CA VAL A 31 -3.02 9.15 -9.40
C VAL A 31 -3.52 10.53 -9.81
N ILE A 32 -3.67 11.45 -8.86
CA ILE A 32 -4.06 12.84 -9.14
C ILE A 32 -3.09 13.48 -10.12
N GLY A 33 -1.78 13.32 -9.88
CA GLY A 33 -0.74 13.81 -10.77
C GLY A 33 -0.84 13.21 -12.18
N LEU A 34 -1.07 11.90 -12.30
CA LEU A 34 -1.18 11.22 -13.59
C LEU A 34 -2.42 11.68 -14.37
N ILE A 35 -3.55 11.89 -13.70
CA ILE A 35 -4.76 12.49 -14.30
C ILE A 35 -4.44 13.87 -14.87
N ILE A 36 -3.84 14.73 -14.06
CA ILE A 36 -3.44 16.09 -14.45
C ILE A 36 -2.47 16.06 -15.64
N ALA A 37 -1.50 15.14 -15.63
CA ALA A 37 -0.51 14.98 -16.70
C ALA A 37 -1.11 14.44 -18.01
N LEU A 38 -2.14 13.59 -17.91
CA LEU A 38 -2.90 13.10 -19.07
C LEU A 38 -3.76 14.23 -19.68
N ILE A 39 -4.44 15.03 -18.85
CA ILE A 39 -5.22 16.19 -19.31
C ILE A 39 -4.33 17.22 -20.00
N GLN A 40 -3.15 17.50 -19.44
CA GLN A 40 -2.17 18.43 -20.04
C GLN A 40 -1.44 17.87 -21.27
N GLY A 41 -1.55 16.56 -21.54
CA GLY A 41 -0.77 15.89 -22.59
C GLY A 41 0.76 15.94 -22.37
N SER A 42 1.23 16.27 -21.16
CA SER A 42 2.65 16.45 -20.87
C SER A 42 3.33 15.13 -20.59
N ARG A 43 4.13 14.62 -21.54
CA ARG A 43 4.87 13.37 -21.35
C ARG A 43 5.85 13.42 -20.18
N ARG A 44 6.49 14.56 -19.94
CA ARG A 44 7.39 14.74 -18.78
C ARG A 44 6.64 14.60 -17.47
N ALA A 45 5.48 15.22 -17.35
CA ALA A 45 4.63 15.09 -16.16
C ALA A 45 4.09 13.66 -15.99
N GLN A 46 3.75 12.98 -17.08
CA GLN A 46 3.34 11.57 -17.03
C GLN A 46 4.47 10.69 -16.50
N VAL A 47 5.71 10.86 -16.98
CA VAL A 47 6.85 10.07 -16.49
C VAL A 47 7.11 10.34 -15.00
N ALA A 48 7.06 11.60 -14.55
CA ALA A 48 7.27 11.93 -13.14
C ALA A 48 6.21 11.29 -12.23
N THR A 49 4.95 11.31 -12.65
CA THR A 49 3.83 10.77 -11.86
C THR A 49 3.76 9.25 -11.92
N LEU A 50 4.06 8.64 -13.08
CA LEU A 50 4.24 7.19 -13.19
C LEU A 50 5.41 6.70 -12.32
N ALA A 51 6.51 7.45 -12.22
CA ALA A 51 7.62 7.09 -11.35
C ALA A 51 7.21 7.08 -9.87
N LEU A 52 6.36 8.04 -9.46
CA LEU A 52 5.76 8.02 -8.12
C LEU A 52 4.85 6.80 -7.91
N VAL A 53 4.05 6.43 -8.92
CA VAL A 53 3.21 5.21 -8.87
C VAL A 53 4.08 3.95 -8.74
N VAL A 54 5.20 3.86 -9.48
CA VAL A 54 6.18 2.76 -9.34
C VAL A 54 6.69 2.69 -7.90
N LEU A 55 7.14 3.82 -7.34
CA LEU A 55 7.65 3.89 -5.98
C LEU A 55 6.61 3.43 -4.96
N CYS A 56 5.38 3.94 -5.04
CA CYS A 56 4.30 3.61 -4.11
C CYS A 56 3.83 2.15 -4.23
N GLY A 57 3.85 1.56 -5.44
CA GLY A 57 3.56 0.14 -5.61
C GLY A 57 4.70 -0.75 -5.10
N ALA A 58 5.95 -0.39 -5.35
CA ALA A 58 7.12 -1.16 -4.93
C ALA A 58 7.31 -1.15 -3.41
N VAL A 59 7.01 -0.02 -2.75
CA VAL A 59 7.20 0.13 -1.29
C VAL A 59 6.22 -0.73 -0.47
N ALA A 60 5.15 -1.25 -1.08
CA ALA A 60 4.24 -2.18 -0.43
C ALA A 60 4.96 -3.43 0.11
N GLY A 61 6.01 -3.91 -0.57
CA GLY A 61 6.86 -5.01 -0.11
C GLY A 61 7.52 -4.72 1.24
N PRO A 62 8.36 -3.67 1.33
CA PRO A 62 8.91 -3.21 2.60
C PRO A 62 7.85 -2.93 3.69
N VAL A 63 6.68 -2.36 3.34
CA VAL A 63 5.59 -2.14 4.31
C VAL A 63 5.14 -3.46 4.92
N VAL A 64 4.86 -4.49 4.10
CA VAL A 64 4.43 -5.81 4.60
C VAL A 64 5.53 -6.47 5.42
N TYR A 65 6.77 -6.48 4.92
CA TYR A 65 7.92 -7.03 5.63
C TYR A 65 8.10 -6.44 7.04
N PHE A 66 8.05 -5.12 7.17
CA PHE A 66 8.16 -4.49 8.49
C PHE A 66 6.91 -4.69 9.36
N GLY A 67 5.75 -4.95 8.75
CA GLY A 67 4.53 -5.33 9.46
C GLY A 67 4.67 -6.70 10.11
N GLU A 68 5.15 -7.69 9.35
CA GLU A 68 5.45 -9.05 9.82
C GLU A 68 6.48 -9.04 10.96
N GLU A 69 7.61 -8.36 10.78
CA GLU A 69 8.68 -8.25 11.80
C GLU A 69 8.25 -7.50 13.08
N GLY A 70 7.21 -6.66 12.97
CA GLY A 70 6.61 -5.93 14.08
C GLY A 70 5.41 -6.64 14.73
N TYR A 71 4.92 -7.74 14.12
CA TYR A 71 3.60 -8.29 14.38
C TYR A 71 3.38 -8.66 15.86
N ASP A 72 4.24 -9.51 16.42
CA ASP A 72 4.10 -10.01 17.80
C ASP A 72 4.11 -8.89 18.86
N ARG A 73 4.90 -7.84 18.62
CA ARG A 73 4.94 -6.67 19.50
C ARG A 73 3.62 -5.90 19.44
N VAL A 74 3.06 -5.70 18.24
CA VAL A 74 1.76 -5.05 18.07
C VAL A 74 0.64 -5.91 18.64
N LEU A 75 0.68 -7.24 18.45
CA LEU A 75 -0.28 -8.22 18.93
C LEU A 75 -0.35 -8.23 20.47
N SER A 76 0.80 -8.39 21.14
CA SER A 76 0.89 -8.48 22.62
C SER A 76 0.40 -7.23 23.36
N MET A 77 0.43 -6.08 22.68
CA MET A 77 -0.06 -4.83 23.25
C MET A 77 -1.56 -4.60 22.98
N ALA A 78 -2.19 -5.34 22.04
CA ALA A 78 -3.56 -5.12 21.59
C ALA A 78 -4.58 -5.89 22.44
N ASP A 79 -5.81 -5.38 22.52
CA ASP A 79 -6.93 -6.11 23.12
C ASP A 79 -7.47 -7.19 22.18
N ASP A 80 -8.29 -8.12 22.68
CA ASP A 80 -8.76 -9.29 21.92
C ASP A 80 -9.35 -8.92 20.55
N GLN A 81 -10.19 -7.87 20.49
CA GLN A 81 -10.72 -7.40 19.22
C GLN A 81 -9.66 -6.75 18.33
N GLY A 82 -8.70 -6.01 18.90
CA GLY A 82 -7.58 -5.42 18.16
C GLY A 82 -6.67 -6.48 17.56
N GLN A 83 -6.44 -7.59 18.28
CA GLN A 83 -5.72 -8.76 17.78
C GLN A 83 -6.45 -9.39 16.58
N ALA A 84 -7.78 -9.57 16.68
CA ALA A 84 -8.57 -10.08 15.55
C ALA A 84 -8.52 -9.14 14.33
N TRP A 85 -8.58 -7.82 14.53
CA TRP A 85 -8.42 -6.84 13.44
C TRP A 85 -7.00 -6.80 12.87
N LEU A 86 -5.96 -7.06 13.67
CA LEU A 86 -4.58 -7.16 13.22
C LEU A 86 -4.40 -8.35 12.26
N LYS A 87 -4.92 -9.53 12.63
CA LYS A 87 -4.94 -10.73 11.75
C LYS A 87 -5.65 -10.45 10.43
N VAL A 88 -6.79 -9.77 10.47
CA VAL A 88 -7.54 -9.38 9.25
C VAL A 88 -6.73 -8.39 8.40
N HIS A 89 -6.00 -7.47 9.01
CA HIS A 89 -5.14 -6.53 8.29
C HIS A 89 -3.98 -7.23 7.58
N GLU A 90 -3.27 -8.10 8.29
CA GLU A 90 -2.19 -8.94 7.76
C GLU A 90 -2.68 -9.83 6.62
N HIS A 91 -3.75 -10.62 6.85
CA HIS A 91 -4.30 -11.51 5.84
C HIS A 91 -4.69 -10.79 4.54
N ARG A 92 -5.29 -9.61 4.65
CA ARG A 92 -5.62 -8.80 3.47
C ARG A 92 -4.37 -8.27 2.76
N ALA A 93 -3.34 -7.90 3.52
CA ALA A 93 -2.08 -7.45 2.95
C ALA A 93 -1.44 -8.57 2.13
N ASP A 94 -1.34 -9.78 2.68
CA ASP A 94 -0.76 -10.95 2.01
C ASP A 94 -1.49 -11.33 0.73
N GLN A 95 -2.82 -11.33 0.77
CA GLN A 95 -3.62 -11.67 -0.42
C GLN A 95 -3.50 -10.63 -1.53
N LEU A 96 -3.37 -9.35 -1.18
CA LEU A 96 -3.52 -8.25 -2.13
C LEU A 96 -2.19 -7.60 -2.53
N ILE A 97 -1.07 -7.93 -1.87
CA ILE A 97 0.25 -7.34 -2.17
C ILE A 97 0.65 -7.47 -3.64
N TRP A 98 0.29 -8.59 -4.29
CA TRP A 98 0.58 -8.81 -5.71
C TRP A 98 -0.05 -7.76 -6.63
N ALA A 99 -1.18 -7.16 -6.24
CA ALA A 99 -1.80 -6.08 -7.01
C ALA A 99 -0.93 -4.81 -7.05
N PHE A 100 -0.20 -4.54 -5.96
CA PHE A 100 0.76 -3.43 -5.87
C PHE A 100 2.00 -3.68 -6.73
N TYR A 101 2.52 -4.92 -6.74
CA TYR A 101 3.62 -5.29 -7.63
C TYR A 101 3.22 -5.23 -9.11
N LEU A 102 2.03 -5.70 -9.45
CA LEU A 102 1.49 -5.55 -10.81
C LEU A 102 1.37 -4.08 -11.19
N LEU A 103 0.90 -3.22 -10.27
CA LEU A 103 0.82 -1.78 -10.51
C LEU A 103 2.19 -1.16 -10.76
N ALA A 104 3.19 -1.49 -9.94
CA ALA A 104 4.56 -1.00 -10.12
C ALA A 104 5.13 -1.46 -11.49
N GLY A 105 4.91 -2.73 -11.85
CA GLY A 105 5.30 -3.27 -13.15
C GLY A 105 4.61 -2.56 -14.32
N LEU A 106 3.29 -2.37 -14.26
CA LEU A 106 2.52 -1.67 -15.28
C LEU A 106 2.98 -0.21 -15.43
N ALA A 107 3.22 0.49 -14.32
CA ALA A 107 3.70 1.87 -14.35
C ALA A 107 5.12 1.97 -14.94
N ALA A 108 6.01 1.04 -14.61
CA ALA A 108 7.33 0.95 -15.22
C ALA A 108 7.23 0.69 -16.75
N VAL A 109 6.36 -0.24 -17.17
CA VAL A 109 6.09 -0.48 -18.59
C VAL A 109 5.55 0.77 -19.28
N ALA A 110 4.65 1.53 -18.64
CA ALA A 110 4.12 2.79 -19.16
C ALA A 110 5.19 3.88 -19.31
N ILE A 111 6.25 3.85 -18.50
CA ILE A 111 7.41 4.72 -18.65
C ILE A 111 8.27 4.28 -19.84
N PHE A 112 8.69 3.01 -19.86
CA PHE A 112 9.77 2.52 -20.73
C PHE A 112 9.31 2.01 -22.11
N ALA A 113 8.17 1.32 -22.22
CA ALA A 113 7.72 0.77 -23.51
C ALA A 113 7.52 1.85 -24.60
N PRO A 114 7.00 3.05 -24.30
CA PRO A 114 6.83 4.04 -25.35
C PRO A 114 8.12 4.73 -25.82
N LEU A 115 9.28 4.43 -25.24
CA LEU A 115 10.58 4.85 -25.81
C LEU A 115 10.80 4.15 -27.16
N LYS A 116 10.39 2.89 -27.28
CA LYS A 116 10.47 2.10 -28.52
C LYS A 116 9.17 2.17 -29.33
N TRP A 117 8.02 2.24 -28.65
CA TRP A 117 6.70 2.23 -29.29
C TRP A 117 5.84 3.43 -28.86
N PRO A 118 6.08 4.65 -29.38
CA PRO A 118 5.44 5.88 -28.89
C PRO A 118 3.91 5.85 -28.88
N LYS A 119 3.28 5.14 -29.82
CA LYS A 119 1.82 4.99 -29.92
C LYS A 119 1.18 4.32 -28.69
N THR A 120 1.96 3.59 -27.90
CA THR A 120 1.46 2.88 -26.70
C THR A 120 1.30 3.79 -25.48
N ALA A 121 1.91 4.99 -25.47
CA ALA A 121 2.01 5.83 -24.28
C ALA A 121 0.67 6.13 -23.61
N LYS A 122 -0.32 6.60 -24.38
CA LYS A 122 -1.64 6.96 -23.85
C LYS A 122 -2.39 5.73 -23.34
N ALA A 123 -2.34 4.62 -24.08
CA ALA A 123 -3.02 3.39 -23.71
C ALA A 123 -2.46 2.82 -22.40
N LEU A 124 -1.14 2.72 -22.29
CA LEU A 124 -0.48 2.23 -21.08
C LEU A 124 -0.74 3.14 -19.88
N ALA A 125 -0.63 4.46 -20.03
CA ALA A 125 -0.92 5.39 -18.96
C ALA A 125 -2.39 5.30 -18.48
N LEU A 126 -3.35 5.11 -19.38
CA LEU A 126 -4.76 4.92 -19.01
C LEU A 126 -5.00 3.58 -18.30
N VAL A 127 -4.39 2.49 -18.79
CA VAL A 127 -4.48 1.18 -18.13
C VAL A 127 -3.87 1.24 -16.73
N THR A 128 -2.68 1.84 -16.58
CA THR A 128 -2.06 2.06 -15.27
C THR A 128 -2.97 2.89 -14.37
N LEU A 129 -3.56 3.99 -14.88
CA LEU A 129 -4.45 4.84 -14.10
C LEU A 129 -5.67 4.07 -13.57
N LEU A 130 -6.34 3.30 -14.43
CA LEU A 130 -7.48 2.48 -14.04
C LEU A 130 -7.09 1.44 -12.99
N TRP A 131 -5.95 0.78 -13.17
CA TRP A 131 -5.45 -0.18 -12.20
C TRP A 131 -5.07 0.49 -10.86
N SER A 132 -4.51 1.71 -10.88
CA SER A 132 -4.22 2.46 -9.66
C SER A 132 -5.47 2.73 -8.82
N PHE A 133 -6.63 2.98 -9.42
CA PHE A 133 -7.88 3.14 -8.68
C PHE A 133 -8.31 1.84 -7.98
N VAL A 134 -8.15 0.70 -8.66
CA VAL A 134 -8.42 -0.62 -8.06
C VAL A 134 -7.49 -0.85 -6.86
N VAL A 135 -6.19 -0.57 -7.03
CA VAL A 135 -5.18 -0.74 -5.96
C VAL A 135 -5.41 0.23 -4.81
N LEU A 136 -5.87 1.47 -5.07
CA LEU A 136 -6.29 2.39 -4.01
C LEU A 136 -7.47 1.84 -3.20
N GLY A 137 -8.45 1.24 -3.87
CA GLY A 137 -9.56 0.55 -3.20
C GLY A 137 -9.08 -0.61 -2.33
N MET A 138 -8.18 -1.44 -2.84
CA MET A 138 -7.55 -2.54 -2.11
C MET A 138 -6.73 -2.04 -0.91
N GLY A 139 -5.90 -1.01 -1.10
CA GLY A 139 -5.14 -0.36 -0.03
C GLY A 139 -6.04 0.24 1.04
N GLY A 140 -7.13 0.89 0.65
CA GLY A 140 -8.17 1.36 1.58
C GLY A 140 -8.82 0.22 2.34
N TYR A 141 -9.10 -0.91 1.70
CA TYR A 141 -9.68 -2.10 2.34
C TYR A 141 -8.72 -2.75 3.36
N ILE A 142 -7.41 -2.77 3.07
CA ILE A 142 -6.36 -3.21 4.02
C ILE A 142 -6.27 -2.22 5.19
N ALA A 143 -6.17 -0.92 4.90
CA ALA A 143 -6.04 0.14 5.90
C ALA A 143 -7.30 0.26 6.80
N HIS A 144 -8.47 -0.08 6.29
CA HIS A 144 -9.72 -0.11 7.06
C HIS A 144 -9.67 -1.12 8.22
N ALA A 145 -9.00 -2.26 8.05
CA ALA A 145 -8.70 -3.19 9.14
C ALA A 145 -7.60 -2.62 10.04
N GLY A 146 -6.53 -2.09 9.45
CA GLY A 146 -5.40 -1.48 10.17
C GLY A 146 -5.82 -0.38 11.16
N GLY A 147 -6.74 0.49 10.76
CA GLY A 147 -7.29 1.53 11.63
C GLY A 147 -7.95 0.96 12.90
N LYS A 148 -8.59 -0.21 12.83
CA LYS A 148 -9.28 -0.81 13.98
C LYS A 148 -8.36 -1.52 14.96
N ILE A 149 -7.08 -1.70 14.65
CA ILE A 149 -6.12 -2.35 15.56
C ILE A 149 -6.02 -1.55 16.87
N ARG A 150 -5.87 -0.22 16.77
CA ARG A 150 -5.68 0.68 17.94
C ARG A 150 -6.76 1.73 18.14
N HIS A 151 -7.66 1.91 17.18
CA HIS A 151 -8.78 2.85 17.30
C HIS A 151 -10.07 2.08 17.59
N ARG A 152 -10.40 1.95 18.88
CA ARG A 152 -11.63 1.28 19.33
C ARG A 152 -12.88 1.99 18.82
N GLU A 153 -12.80 3.30 18.66
CA GLU A 153 -13.83 4.16 18.09
C GLU A 153 -14.21 3.81 16.64
N PHE A 154 -13.39 3.04 15.92
CA PHE A 154 -13.70 2.58 14.55
C PHE A 154 -14.37 1.19 14.50
N ARG A 155 -14.50 0.51 15.64
CA ARG A 155 -15.03 -0.86 15.72
C ARG A 155 -16.54 -0.85 15.93
N ASN A 156 -17.28 -0.55 14.87
CA ASN A 156 -18.74 -0.64 14.88
C ASN A 156 -19.24 -2.09 14.78
N ASP A 157 -18.38 -2.99 14.27
CA ASP A 157 -18.67 -4.40 14.02
C ASP A 157 -17.48 -5.26 14.49
N PRO A 158 -17.69 -6.55 14.82
CA PRO A 158 -16.60 -7.49 15.09
C PRO A 158 -15.73 -7.72 13.86
N ALA A 159 -14.49 -8.15 14.09
CA ALA A 159 -13.59 -8.55 13.00
C ALA A 159 -14.17 -9.77 12.25
N PRO A 160 -14.12 -9.79 10.91
CA PRO A 160 -14.51 -10.97 10.14
C PRO A 160 -13.55 -12.13 10.44
N ALA A 161 -14.06 -13.36 10.34
CA ALA A 161 -13.22 -14.54 10.47
C ALA A 161 -12.17 -14.60 9.34
N VAL A 162 -10.93 -14.95 9.69
CA VAL A 162 -9.86 -15.24 8.74
C VAL A 162 -9.89 -16.74 8.43
N PRO A 163 -10.03 -17.17 7.16
CA PRO A 163 -10.05 -18.60 6.81
C PRO A 163 -8.74 -19.30 7.19
N GLY A 164 -8.84 -20.48 7.82
CA GLY A 164 -7.69 -21.34 8.15
C GLY A 164 -7.26 -21.36 9.62
N GLU A 165 -7.90 -20.58 10.50
CA GLU A 165 -7.53 -20.46 11.92
C GLU A 165 -8.48 -21.18 12.91
N ALA A 166 -9.51 -21.87 12.43
CA ALA A 166 -10.50 -22.51 13.29
C ALA A 166 -9.99 -23.74 14.07
N ASP A 167 -8.74 -24.18 13.86
CA ASP A 167 -8.22 -25.47 14.33
C ASP A 167 -7.07 -25.39 15.37
N GLU A 168 -6.73 -24.22 15.92
CA GLU A 168 -5.63 -24.10 16.93
C GLU A 168 -6.07 -23.76 18.37
N HIS A 169 -7.27 -24.18 18.78
CA HIS A 169 -7.71 -24.12 20.17
C HIS A 169 -8.13 -25.49 20.73
#